data_AF-A0A818N130-F1
#
_entry.id   AF-A0A818N130-F1
#
_cell.length_a   1.000
_cell.length_b   1.000
_cell.length_c   1.000
_cell.angle_alpha   90.00
_cell.angle_beta   90.00
_cell.angle_gamma   90.00
#
_symmetry.space_group_name_H-M   'P 1'
#
loop_
_entity.id
_entity.type
_entity.pdbx_description
1 polymer ?
#
loop_
_entity_poly.entity_id
_entity_poly.type
_entity_poly.pdbx_seq_one_letter_code
_entity_poly.pdbx_strand_id
1 'polypeptide(L)'
;MASNISRDQRQRMAENYLVIWVDENIDMANEDCQNTMEQLRAVVNQVNTCTTAEQCIQQLTENQEKISFIISSGAVGQHLVPNIHDMAKLNAIFIFCGNKQRHQKNLPNLISFMLSSGWPTEEYDNVIVPMLRRGDGGGAGACYGRFYPDTQRVVALSTGWYNKGSRCGKIITIRGNGRTTTAQVVDECDSVHGCDAEHAGQPPCRNNIVDGSPAVWKALGVSKNDPRYGEMKISWSN
;
A
#
# COMPACT_ATOMS: atom_id res chain seq x y z
N MET A 1 -20.17 8.51 -15.91
CA MET A 1 -19.93 9.51 -16.98
C MET A 1 -18.58 10.13 -16.71
N ALA A 2 -17.57 9.82 -17.53
CA ALA A 2 -16.24 10.41 -17.36
C ALA A 2 -16.29 11.88 -17.80
N SER A 3 -15.91 12.80 -16.92
CA SER A 3 -15.83 14.22 -17.23
C SER A 3 -14.74 14.47 -18.28
N ASN A 4 -15.09 15.15 -19.37
CA ASN A 4 -14.13 15.58 -20.39
C ASN A 4 -13.31 16.77 -19.83
N ILE A 5 -12.13 16.47 -19.30
CA ILE A 5 -11.19 17.46 -18.75
C ILE A 5 -10.62 18.32 -19.90
N SER A 6 -10.70 19.64 -19.79
CA SER A 6 -10.16 20.57 -20.80
C SER A 6 -8.63 20.47 -20.91
N ARG A 7 -8.03 20.93 -22.02
CA ARG A 7 -6.56 20.95 -22.17
C ARG A 7 -5.89 21.81 -21.09
N ASP A 8 -6.46 22.97 -20.78
CA ASP A 8 -5.96 23.87 -19.73
C ASP A 8 -6.05 23.24 -18.33
N GLN A 9 -7.11 22.50 -18.04
CA GLN A 9 -7.23 21.77 -16.76
C GLN A 9 -6.21 20.64 -16.67
N ARG A 10 -5.98 19.89 -17.75
CA ARG A 10 -4.93 18.86 -17.81
C ARG A 10 -3.54 19.44 -17.57
N GLN A 11 -3.26 20.60 -18.15
CA GLN A 11 -1.96 21.26 -18.01
C GLN A 11 -1.72 21.78 -16.59
N ARG A 12 -2.73 22.41 -15.97
CA ARG A 12 -2.67 22.85 -14.56
C ARG A 12 -2.55 21.68 -13.59
N MET A 13 -3.20 20.55 -13.88
CA MET A 13 -3.05 19.33 -13.09
C MET A 13 -1.60 18.81 -13.16
N ALA A 14 -1.02 18.72 -14.36
CA ALA A 14 0.35 18.25 -14.56
C ALA A 14 1.44 19.14 -13.90
N GLU A 15 1.18 20.43 -13.70
CA GLU A 15 2.08 21.36 -12.99
C GLU A 15 2.14 21.12 -11.47
N ASN A 16 1.02 20.67 -10.89
CA ASN A 16 0.86 20.42 -9.46
C ASN A 16 1.45 19.08 -9.01
N TYR A 17 1.78 18.19 -9.95
CA TYR A 17 2.34 16.88 -9.65
C TYR A 17 3.86 16.87 -9.79
N LEU A 18 4.51 16.25 -8.82
CA LEU A 18 5.93 15.90 -8.86
C LEU A 18 6.05 14.37 -8.88
N VAL A 19 6.76 13.82 -9.85
CA VAL A 19 7.17 12.42 -9.81
C VAL A 19 8.64 12.34 -9.42
N ILE A 20 8.98 11.52 -8.44
CA ILE A 20 10.34 11.23 -8.03
C ILE A 20 10.62 9.76 -8.33
N TRP A 21 11.48 9.50 -9.32
CA TRP A 21 11.96 8.16 -9.61
C TRP A 21 13.20 7.87 -8.76
N VAL A 22 13.08 6.85 -7.92
CA VAL A 22 14.13 6.35 -7.04
C VAL A 22 14.67 5.04 -7.58
N ASP A 23 15.95 5.04 -7.95
CA ASP A 23 16.65 3.81 -8.30
C ASP A 23 18.14 4.03 -8.03
N GLU A 24 18.83 2.99 -7.53
CA GLU A 24 20.26 3.02 -7.25
C GLU A 24 21.10 3.06 -8.54
N ASN A 25 20.55 2.56 -9.65
CA ASN A 25 21.26 2.36 -10.91
C ASN A 25 20.63 3.16 -12.07
N ILE A 26 20.20 4.39 -11.82
CA ILE A 26 19.69 5.27 -12.89
C ILE A 26 20.82 5.59 -13.86
N ASP A 27 20.77 4.97 -15.03
CA ASP A 27 21.62 5.31 -16.17
C ASP A 27 20.80 6.07 -17.22
N MET A 28 20.94 7.40 -17.26
CA MET A 28 20.25 8.25 -18.23
C MET A 28 20.73 8.05 -19.68
N ALA A 29 21.81 7.29 -19.91
CA ALA A 29 22.25 6.90 -21.23
C ALA A 29 21.57 5.60 -21.71
N ASN A 30 20.88 4.88 -20.83
CA ASN A 30 20.14 3.68 -21.19
C ASN A 30 18.84 4.01 -21.93
N GLU A 31 18.59 3.31 -23.05
CA GLU A 31 17.43 3.54 -23.92
C GLU A 31 16.09 3.31 -23.20
N ASP A 32 16.00 2.29 -22.34
CA ASP A 32 14.79 2.03 -21.55
C ASP A 32 14.55 3.14 -20.51
N CYS A 33 15.63 3.67 -19.92
CA CYS A 33 15.54 4.80 -19.00
C CYS A 33 15.08 6.06 -19.72
N GLN A 34 15.59 6.33 -20.92
CA GLN A 34 15.17 7.48 -21.74
C GLN A 34 13.70 7.35 -22.14
N ASN A 35 13.29 6.20 -22.65
CA ASN A 35 11.90 5.91 -23.02
C ASN A 35 10.95 6.09 -21.83
N THR A 36 11.34 5.60 -20.65
CA THR A 36 10.53 5.74 -19.42
C THR A 36 10.44 7.20 -18.99
N MET A 37 11.55 7.94 -19.01
CA MET A 37 11.57 9.37 -18.68
C MET A 37 10.71 10.20 -19.65
N GLU A 38 10.72 9.88 -20.94
CA GLU A 38 9.86 10.52 -21.94
C GLU A 38 8.38 10.27 -21.64
N GLN A 39 8.01 9.03 -21.31
CA GLN A 39 6.63 8.70 -20.96
C GLN A 39 6.17 9.42 -19.69
N LEU A 40 7.00 9.49 -18.65
CA LEU A 40 6.66 10.19 -17.42
C LEU A 40 6.52 11.70 -17.66
N ARG A 41 7.43 12.31 -18.42
CA ARG A 41 7.38 13.74 -18.77
C ARG A 41 6.21 14.10 -19.69
N ALA A 42 5.65 13.14 -20.42
CA ALA A 42 4.43 13.35 -21.19
C ALA A 42 3.18 13.48 -20.29
N VAL A 43 3.24 13.01 -19.04
CA VAL A 43 2.11 13.01 -18.10
C VAL A 43 2.26 14.09 -17.03
N VAL A 44 3.47 14.31 -16.52
CA VAL A 44 3.76 15.32 -15.49
C VAL A 44 4.86 16.26 -15.94
N ASN A 45 4.79 17.52 -15.51
CA ASN A 45 5.75 18.53 -15.95
C ASN A 45 7.09 18.43 -15.20
N GLN A 46 7.13 17.75 -14.06
CA GLN A 46 8.33 17.60 -13.26
C GLN A 46 8.54 16.14 -12.86
N VAL A 47 9.65 15.58 -13.35
CA VAL A 47 10.17 14.27 -12.98
C VAL A 47 11.58 14.46 -12.46
N ASN A 48 11.78 14.18 -11.18
CA ASN A 48 13.09 14.18 -10.55
C ASN A 48 13.58 12.74 -10.37
N THR A 49 14.89 12.59 -10.26
CA THR A 49 15.53 11.32 -9.91
C THR A 49 16.26 11.47 -8.58
N CYS A 50 16.25 10.43 -7.75
CA CYS A 50 17.11 10.33 -6.58
C CYS A 50 17.72 8.94 -6.47
N THR A 51 18.96 8.89 -5.99
CA THR A 51 19.72 7.62 -5.84
C THR A 51 19.93 7.25 -4.38
N THR A 52 19.73 8.20 -3.46
CA THR A 52 19.82 7.98 -2.00
C THR A 52 18.59 8.52 -1.28
N ALA A 53 18.30 7.98 -0.10
CA ALA A 53 17.16 8.39 0.71
C ALA A 53 17.22 9.88 1.09
N GLU A 54 18.41 10.40 1.42
CA GLU A 54 18.61 11.80 1.80
C GLU A 54 18.29 12.75 0.64
N GLN A 55 18.71 12.41 -0.58
CA GLN A 55 18.38 13.17 -1.78
C GLN A 55 16.87 13.20 -2.02
N CYS A 56 16.18 12.06 -1.86
CA CYS A 56 14.74 12.00 -2.01
C CYS A 56 14.02 12.86 -0.95
N ILE A 57 14.45 12.78 0.31
CA ILE A 57 13.89 13.57 1.42
C ILE A 57 14.09 15.07 1.18
N GLN A 58 15.28 15.49 0.72
CA GLN A 58 15.55 16.88 0.38
C GLN A 58 14.61 17.37 -0.74
N GLN A 59 14.45 16.60 -1.82
CA GLN A 59 13.56 16.98 -2.93
C GLN A 59 12.09 17.07 -2.50
N LEU A 60 11.63 16.17 -1.64
CA LEU A 60 10.30 16.23 -1.03
C LEU A 60 10.15 17.47 -0.13
N THR A 61 11.23 17.89 0.54
CA THR A 61 11.23 19.05 1.43
C THR A 61 11.29 20.37 0.67
N GLU A 62 11.90 20.43 -0.52
CA GLU A 62 11.99 21.64 -1.34
C GLU A 62 10.71 21.89 -2.16
N ASN A 63 9.97 20.84 -2.55
CA ASN A 63 8.79 20.94 -3.42
C ASN A 63 7.47 20.83 -2.64
N GLN A 64 7.37 21.49 -1.49
CA GLN A 64 6.28 21.26 -0.51
C GLN A 64 4.86 21.59 -0.99
N GLU A 65 4.73 22.37 -2.07
CA GLU A 65 3.43 22.77 -2.62
C GLU A 65 2.89 21.77 -3.66
N LYS A 66 3.69 20.75 -4.05
CA LYS A 66 3.33 19.78 -5.08
C LYS A 66 2.87 18.45 -4.49
N ILE A 67 1.89 17.85 -5.16
CA ILE A 67 1.49 16.47 -4.89
C ILE A 67 2.60 15.55 -5.42
N SER A 68 3.29 14.88 -4.50
CA SER A 68 4.43 14.04 -4.83
C SER A 68 4.04 12.57 -4.98
N PHE A 69 4.52 11.95 -6.05
CA PHE A 69 4.50 10.52 -6.31
C PHE A 69 5.92 9.99 -6.37
N ILE A 70 6.19 8.88 -5.70
CA ILE A 70 7.51 8.25 -5.74
C ILE A 70 7.40 6.94 -6.50
N ILE A 71 8.34 6.65 -7.39
CA ILE A 71 8.45 5.35 -8.05
C ILE A 71 9.77 4.74 -7.61
N SER A 72 9.76 3.61 -6.93
CA SER A 72 10.96 2.99 -6.38
C SER A 72 11.02 1.50 -6.65
N SER A 73 12.21 0.92 -6.76
CA SER A 73 12.37 -0.54 -6.74
C SER A 73 12.12 -1.09 -5.32
N GLY A 74 11.76 -2.36 -5.19
CA GLY A 74 11.53 -3.00 -3.89
C GLY A 74 12.73 -2.91 -2.94
N ALA A 75 13.95 -3.02 -3.47
CA ALA A 75 15.19 -2.93 -2.70
C ALA A 75 15.38 -1.52 -2.09
N VAL A 76 15.17 -0.47 -2.89
CA VAL A 76 15.33 0.91 -2.40
C VAL A 76 14.12 1.35 -1.58
N GLY A 77 12.93 0.84 -1.91
CA GLY A 77 11.70 1.05 -1.16
C GLY A 77 11.83 0.63 0.32
N GLN A 78 12.51 -0.48 0.61
CA GLN A 78 12.68 -0.98 1.98
C GLN A 78 13.38 0.03 2.91
N HIS A 79 14.37 0.78 2.41
CA HIS A 79 15.09 1.78 3.19
C HIS A 79 14.41 3.16 3.16
N LEU A 80 13.69 3.45 2.09
CA LEU A 80 13.05 4.74 1.88
C LEU A 80 11.74 4.86 2.68
N VAL A 81 10.86 3.85 2.60
CA VAL A 81 9.52 3.87 3.20
C VAL A 81 9.55 4.19 4.71
N PRO A 82 10.40 3.58 5.55
CA PRO A 82 10.47 3.91 6.97
C PRO A 82 10.78 5.39 7.26
N ASN A 83 11.46 6.09 6.36
CA ASN A 83 11.84 7.49 6.57
C ASN A 83 10.78 8.48 6.06
N ILE A 84 9.87 8.03 5.19
CA ILE A 84 8.90 8.92 4.52
C ILE A 84 7.43 8.53 4.76
N HIS A 85 7.16 7.39 5.40
CA HIS A 85 5.80 6.89 5.62
C HIS A 85 4.92 7.82 6.47
N ASP A 86 5.53 8.58 7.39
CA ASP A 86 4.83 9.55 8.25
C ASP A 86 4.76 10.97 7.64
N MET A 87 5.28 11.17 6.42
CA MET A 87 5.29 12.49 5.80
C MET A 87 3.92 12.85 5.24
N ALA A 88 3.31 13.88 5.84
CA ALA A 88 1.95 14.29 5.48
C ALA A 88 1.77 14.82 4.03
N LYS A 89 2.83 14.88 3.22
CA LYS A 89 2.86 15.47 1.88
C LYS A 89 3.03 14.43 0.77
N LEU A 90 3.18 13.16 1.15
CA LEU A 90 3.40 12.07 0.23
C LEU A 90 2.09 11.35 -0.05
N ASN A 91 1.60 11.49 -1.29
CA ASN A 91 0.28 10.97 -1.63
C ASN A 91 0.32 9.48 -1.99
N ALA A 92 1.30 9.07 -2.79
CA ALA A 92 1.53 7.67 -3.09
C ALA A 92 3.01 7.38 -3.41
N ILE A 93 3.43 6.17 -3.07
CA ILE A 93 4.67 5.54 -3.53
C ILE A 93 4.26 4.34 -4.39
N PHE A 94 4.85 4.17 -5.54
CA PHE A 94 4.73 2.97 -6.35
C PHE A 94 6.01 2.17 -6.14
N ILE A 95 5.88 1.00 -5.51
CA ILE A 95 7.03 0.13 -5.27
C ILE A 95 6.98 -1.00 -6.29
N PHE A 96 8.02 -1.06 -7.12
CA PHE A 96 8.22 -2.10 -8.11
C PHE A 96 8.98 -3.26 -7.49
N CYS A 97 8.27 -4.34 -7.16
CA CYS A 97 8.87 -5.51 -6.52
C CYS A 97 9.25 -6.52 -7.60
N GLY A 98 10.48 -6.41 -8.09
CA GLY A 98 11.02 -7.27 -9.14
C GLY A 98 11.42 -8.64 -8.63
N ASN A 99 10.46 -9.57 -8.48
CA ASN A 99 10.79 -10.97 -8.24
C ASN A 99 10.64 -11.81 -9.51
N LYS A 100 11.73 -11.89 -10.30
CA LYS A 100 11.79 -12.63 -11.58
C LYS A 100 11.34 -14.10 -11.48
N GLN A 101 11.47 -14.75 -10.32
CA GLN A 101 11.14 -16.18 -10.16
C GLN A 101 9.65 -16.46 -9.91
N ARG A 102 8.84 -15.47 -9.53
CA ARG A 102 7.42 -15.67 -9.15
C ARG A 102 6.42 -15.28 -10.25
N HIS A 103 6.91 -14.76 -11.39
CA HIS A 103 6.12 -14.26 -12.52
C HIS A 103 5.52 -15.32 -13.45
N GLN A 104 5.10 -16.47 -12.92
CA GLN A 104 4.29 -17.43 -13.67
C GLN A 104 2.85 -17.44 -13.18
N LYS A 105 2.22 -16.24 -13.03
CA LYS A 105 0.77 -16.00 -13.17
C LYS A 105 0.39 -14.54 -12.83
N ASN A 106 0.25 -13.72 -13.88
CA ASN A 106 -0.79 -12.70 -14.07
C ASN A 106 -1.09 -11.64 -12.98
N LEU A 107 -0.09 -11.02 -12.35
CA LEU A 107 -0.28 -9.74 -11.65
C LEU A 107 0.75 -8.70 -12.12
N PRO A 108 0.36 -7.43 -12.37
CA PRO A 108 1.31 -6.39 -12.73
C PRO A 108 2.27 -6.10 -11.57
N ASN A 109 3.55 -5.91 -11.89
CA ASN A 109 4.66 -5.73 -10.93
C ASN A 109 4.68 -4.37 -10.23
N LEU A 110 3.69 -3.52 -10.49
CA LEU A 110 3.58 -2.19 -9.93
C LEU A 110 2.53 -2.20 -8.83
N ILE A 111 2.94 -2.04 -7.57
CA ILE A 111 2.02 -1.99 -6.44
C ILE A 111 2.04 -0.58 -5.85
N SER A 112 0.85 0.03 -5.85
CA SER A 112 0.63 1.37 -5.32
C SER A 112 0.50 1.33 -3.80
N PHE A 113 1.47 1.92 -3.11
CA PHE A 113 1.35 2.39 -1.73
C PHE A 113 0.72 3.76 -1.72
N MET A 114 -0.37 3.93 -0.98
CA MET A 114 -0.88 5.27 -0.69
C MET A 114 -0.58 5.56 0.77
N LEU A 115 0.23 6.61 1.03
CA LEU A 115 0.62 7.00 2.39
C LEU A 115 -0.31 8.07 2.99
N SER A 116 -1.25 8.58 2.20
CA SER A 116 -2.37 9.46 2.55
C SER A 116 -2.09 10.59 3.56
N SER A 117 -2.05 11.81 3.03
CA SER A 117 -2.75 12.97 3.66
C SER A 117 -3.02 14.18 2.75
N GLY A 118 -2.78 14.10 1.43
CA GLY A 118 -2.88 15.26 0.53
C GLY A 118 -3.95 15.20 -0.57
N TRP A 119 -4.95 14.31 -0.52
CA TRP A 119 -6.11 14.36 -1.44
C TRP A 119 -7.36 14.81 -0.68
N PRO A 120 -8.28 15.56 -1.32
CA PRO A 120 -9.55 15.92 -0.71
C PRO A 120 -10.25 14.65 -0.21
N THR A 121 -10.69 14.72 1.04
CA THR A 121 -11.19 13.64 1.92
C THR A 121 -12.53 13.02 1.48
N GLU A 122 -12.75 12.85 0.19
CA GLU A 122 -13.82 12.02 -0.32
C GLU A 122 -13.24 10.66 -0.71
N GLU A 123 -13.43 9.68 0.17
CA GLU A 123 -13.42 8.23 -0.13
C GLU A 123 -12.08 7.45 -0.06
N TYR A 124 -11.36 7.47 1.07
CA TYR A 124 -10.56 6.29 1.46
C TYR A 124 -11.36 5.45 2.46
N ASP A 125 -12.21 4.57 1.93
CA ASP A 125 -12.90 3.60 2.75
C ASP A 125 -11.90 2.65 3.40
N ASN A 126 -12.13 2.31 4.67
CA ASN A 126 -11.41 1.19 5.29
C ASN A 126 -11.81 -0.07 4.51
N VAL A 127 -10.85 -0.95 4.21
CA VAL A 127 -11.16 -2.18 3.48
C VAL A 127 -10.72 -3.41 4.26
N ILE A 128 -11.47 -4.50 4.07
CA ILE A 128 -11.11 -5.82 4.57
C ILE A 128 -10.56 -6.67 3.44
N VAL A 129 -9.44 -7.34 3.69
CA VAL A 129 -8.78 -8.30 2.78
C VAL A 129 -8.70 -9.69 3.47
N PRO A 130 -8.52 -10.80 2.72
CA PRO A 130 -8.44 -12.12 3.32
C PRO A 130 -7.03 -12.46 3.83
N MET A 131 -6.98 -12.88 5.10
CA MET A 131 -5.74 -13.21 5.79
C MET A 131 -5.09 -14.45 5.20
N LEU A 132 -3.79 -14.36 4.94
CA LEU A 132 -2.99 -15.48 4.45
C LEU A 132 -2.88 -16.55 5.54
N ARG A 133 -3.01 -17.81 5.12
CA ARG A 133 -2.94 -18.96 6.01
C ARG A 133 -1.53 -19.49 6.14
N ARG A 134 -1.33 -20.33 7.17
CA ARG A 134 -0.15 -21.19 7.26
C ARG A 134 -0.02 -22.02 5.97
N GLY A 135 1.10 -21.87 5.27
CA GLY A 135 1.37 -22.55 3.99
C GLY A 135 1.11 -21.69 2.74
N ASP A 136 0.27 -20.65 2.85
CA ASP A 136 0.00 -19.69 1.77
C ASP A 136 0.91 -18.44 1.86
N GLY A 137 1.92 -18.50 2.73
CA GLY A 137 2.83 -17.38 3.02
C GLY A 137 2.44 -16.55 4.26
N GLY A 138 1.40 -16.95 5.00
CA GLY A 138 1.03 -16.29 6.26
C GLY A 138 1.93 -16.71 7.43
N GLY A 139 2.44 -15.72 8.16
CA GLY A 139 3.25 -15.89 9.36
C GLY A 139 2.43 -16.17 10.62
N ALA A 140 3.12 -16.36 11.75
CA ALA A 140 2.49 -16.39 13.07
C ALA A 140 2.18 -14.96 13.52
N GLY A 141 1.04 -14.74 14.18
CA GLY A 141 0.58 -13.38 14.47
C GLY A 141 1.48 -12.64 15.46
N ALA A 142 1.81 -11.38 15.15
CA ALA A 142 2.77 -10.54 15.86
C ALA A 142 2.47 -10.33 17.35
N CYS A 143 1.19 -10.38 17.76
CA CYS A 143 0.83 -10.16 19.16
C CYS A 143 1.31 -11.27 20.11
N TYR A 144 1.28 -12.53 19.65
CA TYR A 144 1.48 -13.70 20.53
C TYR A 144 2.33 -14.81 19.90
N GLY A 145 2.91 -14.59 18.71
CA GLY A 145 3.82 -15.53 18.04
C GLY A 145 3.19 -16.88 17.73
N ARG A 146 1.89 -16.93 17.40
CA ARG A 146 1.16 -18.17 17.15
C ARG A 146 0.24 -18.10 15.93
N PHE A 147 -0.11 -19.27 15.41
CA PHE A 147 -1.12 -19.41 14.36
C PHE A 147 -2.53 -19.49 14.95
N TYR A 148 -3.52 -19.06 14.17
CA TYR A 148 -4.94 -19.10 14.53
C TYR A 148 -5.71 -20.02 13.59
N PRO A 149 -6.66 -20.82 14.11
CA PRO A 149 -7.50 -21.65 13.25
C PRO A 149 -8.47 -20.78 12.46
N ASP A 150 -8.82 -21.23 11.26
CA ASP A 150 -9.75 -20.53 10.35
C ASP A 150 -11.13 -20.24 10.95
N THR A 151 -11.50 -20.97 12.00
CA THR A 151 -12.77 -20.84 12.71
C THR A 151 -12.77 -19.70 13.72
N GLN A 152 -11.60 -19.17 14.10
CA GLN A 152 -11.48 -18.08 15.05
C GLN A 152 -11.57 -16.73 14.33
N ARG A 153 -12.40 -15.82 14.85
CA ARG A 153 -12.52 -14.45 14.30
C ARG A 153 -11.35 -13.60 14.80
N VAL A 154 -10.29 -13.60 14.01
CA VAL A 154 -9.10 -12.78 14.23
C VAL A 154 -8.82 -11.87 13.05
N VAL A 155 -8.10 -10.78 13.31
CA VAL A 155 -7.65 -9.81 12.31
C VAL A 155 -6.22 -9.35 12.54
N ALA A 156 -5.55 -8.95 11.45
CA ALA A 156 -4.41 -8.05 11.48
C ALA A 156 -4.88 -6.61 11.18
N LEU A 157 -4.17 -5.62 11.72
CA LEU A 157 -4.42 -4.20 11.42
C LEU A 157 -3.18 -3.59 10.76
N SER A 158 -3.36 -2.68 9.81
CA SER A 158 -2.27 -1.86 9.27
C SER A 158 -1.41 -1.25 10.38
N THR A 159 -0.10 -1.11 10.17
CA THR A 159 0.88 -0.64 11.18
C THR A 159 0.41 0.54 12.03
N GLY A 160 -0.14 1.59 11.42
CA GLY A 160 -0.65 2.76 12.14
C GLY A 160 -1.81 2.43 13.10
N TRP A 161 -2.71 1.52 12.71
CA TRP A 161 -3.80 1.03 13.55
C TRP A 161 -3.36 -0.07 14.52
N TYR A 162 -2.39 -0.90 14.15
CA TYR A 162 -1.77 -1.85 15.08
C TYR A 162 -1.14 -1.11 16.27
N ASN A 163 -0.54 0.06 15.99
CA ASN A 163 0.04 0.99 16.96
C ASN A 163 0.95 0.27 17.96
N LYS A 164 2.02 -0.33 17.44
CA LYS A 164 3.05 -1.06 18.21
C LYS A 164 2.45 -2.09 19.18
N GLY A 165 1.41 -2.80 18.75
CA GLY A 165 0.73 -3.84 19.54
C GLY A 165 -0.19 -3.32 20.65
N SER A 166 -0.40 -2.01 20.78
CA SER A 166 -1.33 -1.45 21.79
C SER A 166 -2.79 -1.90 21.63
N ARG A 167 -3.15 -2.42 20.45
CA ARG A 167 -4.46 -3.04 20.17
C ARG A 167 -4.45 -4.57 20.27
N CYS A 168 -3.31 -5.21 20.53
CA CYS A 168 -3.24 -6.66 20.69
C CYS A 168 -4.23 -7.19 21.71
N GLY A 169 -4.93 -8.25 21.32
CA GLY A 169 -5.93 -8.90 22.16
C GLY A 169 -7.25 -8.16 22.30
N LYS A 170 -7.35 -6.89 21.86
CA LYS A 170 -8.58 -6.12 21.88
C LYS A 170 -9.55 -6.64 20.82
N ILE A 171 -10.84 -6.54 21.14
CA ILE A 171 -11.91 -6.87 20.22
C ILE A 171 -12.31 -5.60 19.48
N ILE A 172 -12.39 -5.67 18.17
CA ILE A 172 -12.96 -4.62 17.33
C ILE A 172 -14.30 -5.06 16.76
N THR A 173 -15.17 -4.10 16.50
CA THR A 173 -16.42 -4.28 15.77
C THR A 173 -16.19 -3.92 14.31
N ILE A 174 -16.56 -4.80 13.39
CA ILE A 174 -16.41 -4.64 11.94
C ILE A 174 -17.80 -4.65 11.31
N ARG A 175 -18.09 -3.67 10.47
CA ARG A 175 -19.34 -3.53 9.73
C ARG A 175 -19.06 -3.53 8.23
N GLY A 176 -19.72 -4.42 7.50
CA GLY A 176 -19.56 -4.58 6.05
C GLY A 176 -20.65 -5.50 5.48
N ASN A 177 -20.99 -5.34 4.20
CA ASN A 177 -22.06 -6.12 3.55
C ASN A 177 -23.41 -6.09 4.33
N GLY A 178 -23.75 -4.96 4.95
CA GLY A 178 -24.95 -4.83 5.79
C GLY A 178 -24.94 -5.70 7.07
N ARG A 179 -23.81 -6.31 7.42
CA ARG A 179 -23.63 -7.15 8.60
C ARG A 179 -22.60 -6.56 9.55
N THR A 180 -22.67 -6.99 10.81
CA THR A 180 -21.74 -6.61 11.85
C THR A 180 -21.14 -7.87 12.47
N THR A 181 -19.84 -7.87 12.72
CA THR A 181 -19.15 -8.93 13.45
C THR A 181 -18.09 -8.35 14.37
N THR A 182 -17.55 -9.18 15.25
CA THR A 182 -16.43 -8.82 16.13
C THR A 182 -15.24 -9.74 15.87
N ALA A 183 -14.04 -9.20 16.00
CA ALA A 183 -12.81 -9.96 15.82
C ALA A 183 -11.73 -9.48 16.78
N GLN A 184 -10.85 -10.40 17.19
CA GLN A 184 -9.69 -10.07 18.01
C GLN A 184 -8.51 -9.62 17.14
N VAL A 185 -7.86 -8.53 17.51
CA VAL A 185 -6.60 -8.11 16.90
C VAL A 185 -5.49 -9.02 17.39
N VAL A 186 -4.83 -9.71 16.47
CA VAL A 186 -3.78 -10.70 16.79
C VAL A 186 -2.48 -10.50 16.01
N ASP A 187 -2.48 -9.59 15.05
CA ASP A 187 -1.37 -9.44 14.13
C ASP A 187 -1.27 -8.00 13.57
N GLU A 188 -0.13 -7.73 12.95
CA GLU A 188 0.15 -6.51 12.21
C GLU A 188 0.14 -6.81 10.71
N CYS A 189 -0.57 -5.99 9.94
CA CYS A 189 -0.40 -5.91 8.50
C CYS A 189 0.68 -4.87 8.23
N ASP A 190 1.93 -5.33 8.11
CA ASP A 190 3.11 -4.45 8.05
C ASP A 190 3.04 -3.55 6.80
N SER A 191 2.77 -2.26 7.00
CA SER A 191 2.69 -1.27 5.92
C SER A 191 4.01 -0.53 5.67
N VAL A 192 5.09 -0.98 6.30
CA VAL A 192 6.41 -0.34 6.27
C VAL A 192 7.43 -1.25 5.56
N HIS A 193 7.45 -2.54 5.90
CA HIS A 193 8.41 -3.51 5.37
C HIS A 193 7.76 -4.51 4.41
N GLY A 194 8.53 -4.90 3.40
CA GLY A 194 8.11 -5.85 2.38
C GLY A 194 9.04 -5.80 1.19
N CYS A 195 8.75 -6.61 0.18
CA CYS A 195 9.56 -6.81 -1.02
C CYS A 195 10.96 -7.35 -0.76
N ASP A 196 11.13 -8.05 0.36
CA ASP A 196 12.34 -8.75 0.76
C ASP A 196 12.09 -10.27 0.91
N ALA A 197 13.13 -11.02 1.25
CA ALA A 197 13.04 -12.47 1.41
C ALA A 197 12.17 -12.89 2.63
N GLU A 198 12.16 -12.08 3.69
CA GLU A 198 11.40 -12.36 4.92
C GLU A 198 9.89 -12.26 4.67
N HIS A 199 9.48 -11.33 3.81
CA HIS A 199 8.10 -11.14 3.34
C HIS A 199 7.79 -11.92 2.06
N ALA A 200 8.65 -12.89 1.67
CA ALA A 200 8.51 -13.67 0.45
C ALA A 200 8.33 -12.83 -0.84
N GLY A 201 8.88 -11.62 -0.87
CA GLY A 201 8.73 -10.65 -1.95
C GLY A 201 7.33 -10.07 -2.08
N GLN A 202 6.45 -10.26 -1.08
CA GLN A 202 5.16 -9.57 -1.04
C GLN A 202 5.38 -8.09 -0.74
N PRO A 203 4.58 -7.19 -1.35
CA PRO A 203 4.61 -5.79 -0.97
C PRO A 203 4.25 -5.62 0.51
N PRO A 204 4.69 -4.53 1.15
CA PRO A 204 4.06 -4.13 2.40
C PRO A 204 2.52 -3.94 2.25
N CYS A 205 1.83 -3.79 3.36
CA CYS A 205 0.39 -3.61 3.44
C CYS A 205 -0.03 -2.15 3.16
N ARG A 206 -1.29 -1.93 2.73
CA ARG A 206 -1.87 -0.58 2.73
C ARG A 206 -2.13 -0.11 4.16
N ASN A 207 -2.22 1.21 4.37
CA ASN A 207 -2.40 1.83 5.68
C ASN A 207 -3.86 1.82 6.20
N ASN A 208 -4.82 1.36 5.39
CA ASN A 208 -6.27 1.36 5.68
C ASN A 208 -6.88 -0.06 5.68
N ILE A 209 -6.11 -1.07 6.11
CA ILE A 209 -6.44 -2.50 6.01
C ILE A 209 -6.82 -3.12 7.34
N VAL A 210 -7.93 -3.84 7.32
CA VAL A 210 -8.22 -4.93 8.25
C VAL A 210 -7.99 -6.23 7.51
N ASP A 211 -6.99 -7.02 7.92
CA ASP A 211 -6.75 -8.32 7.31
C ASP A 211 -7.51 -9.41 8.06
N GLY A 212 -8.53 -9.99 7.43
CA GLY A 212 -9.56 -10.77 8.09
C GLY A 212 -9.43 -12.28 7.88
N SER A 213 -9.48 -13.03 8.98
CA SER A 213 -9.60 -14.50 8.94
C SER A 213 -10.89 -14.99 8.23
N PRO A 214 -10.92 -16.23 7.73
CA PRO A 214 -12.10 -16.80 7.07
C PRO A 214 -13.38 -16.75 7.91
N ALA A 215 -13.27 -16.86 9.24
CA ALA A 215 -14.41 -16.71 10.14
C ALA A 215 -15.02 -15.30 10.13
N VAL A 216 -14.20 -14.25 9.95
CA VAL A 216 -14.68 -12.86 9.85
C VAL A 216 -15.46 -12.67 8.55
N TRP A 217 -14.90 -13.11 7.42
CA TRP A 217 -15.57 -13.07 6.12
C TRP A 217 -16.90 -13.84 6.11
N LYS A 218 -16.91 -15.05 6.70
CA LYS A 218 -18.13 -15.85 6.87
C LYS A 218 -19.18 -15.12 7.72
N ALA A 219 -18.77 -14.45 8.80
CA ALA A 219 -19.69 -13.69 9.65
C ALA A 219 -20.25 -12.45 8.93
N LEU A 220 -19.45 -11.80 8.09
CA LEU A 220 -19.88 -10.73 7.18
C LEU A 220 -20.70 -11.25 5.99
N GLY A 221 -20.95 -12.55 5.90
CA GLY A 221 -21.81 -13.15 4.86
C GLY A 221 -21.21 -13.12 3.47
N VAL A 222 -19.87 -13.08 3.37
CA VAL A 222 -19.15 -13.08 2.10
C VAL A 222 -18.37 -14.39 1.99
N SER A 223 -18.73 -15.20 1.00
CA SER A 223 -18.08 -16.48 0.74
C SER A 223 -16.87 -16.32 -0.19
N LYS A 224 -15.98 -17.32 -0.28
CA LYS A 224 -14.82 -17.29 -1.20
C LYS A 224 -15.19 -17.11 -2.68
N ASN A 225 -16.40 -17.50 -3.06
CA ASN A 225 -16.90 -17.40 -4.44
C ASN A 225 -17.63 -16.08 -4.71
N ASP A 226 -17.77 -15.23 -3.69
CA ASP A 226 -18.40 -13.92 -3.83
C ASP A 226 -17.42 -12.95 -4.50
N PRO A 227 -17.85 -12.13 -5.49
CA PRO A 227 -16.99 -11.14 -6.14
C PRO A 227 -16.35 -10.13 -5.18
N ARG A 228 -16.91 -9.95 -3.97
CA ARG A 228 -16.36 -9.07 -2.93
C ARG A 228 -15.27 -9.74 -2.10
N TYR A 229 -15.07 -11.05 -2.24
CA TYR A 229 -14.00 -11.76 -1.55
C TYR A 229 -12.66 -11.41 -2.19
N GLY A 230 -11.74 -10.90 -1.38
CA GLY A 230 -10.46 -10.32 -1.84
C GLY A 230 -10.32 -8.89 -1.33
N GLU A 231 -11.35 -8.07 -1.52
CA GLU A 231 -11.38 -6.70 -1.01
C GLU A 231 -12.82 -6.21 -0.88
N MET A 232 -13.18 -5.69 0.29
CA MET A 232 -14.50 -5.11 0.53
C MET A 232 -14.43 -3.90 1.46
N LYS A 233 -15.19 -2.85 1.13
CA LYS A 233 -15.35 -1.67 1.98
C LYS A 233 -16.01 -2.02 3.32
N ILE A 234 -15.48 -1.49 4.41
CA ILE A 234 -15.94 -1.68 5.78
C ILE A 234 -15.86 -0.39 6.60
N SER A 235 -16.51 -0.40 7.76
CA SER A 235 -16.16 0.47 8.88
C SER A 235 -15.83 -0.39 10.09
N TRP A 236 -14.97 0.11 10.98
CA TRP A 236 -14.64 -0.60 12.21
C TRP A 236 -14.46 0.37 13.39
N SER A 237 -14.64 -0.14 14.60
CA SER A 237 -14.45 0.61 15.85
C SER A 237 -13.91 -0.30 16.95
N ASN A 238 -13.24 0.31 17.94
CA ASN A 238 -12.93 -0.34 19.21
C ASN A 238 -14.18 -0.40 20.12
#